data_AF-A0A6A2ZKL8-F1
#
_entry.id   AF-A0A6A2ZKL8-F1
#
_cell.length_a   1.000
_cell.length_b   1.000
_cell.length_c   1.000
_cell.angle_alpha   90.00
_cell.angle_beta   90.00
_cell.angle_gamma   90.00
#
_symmetry.space_group_name_H-M   'P 1'
#
loop_
_entity.id
_entity.type
_entity.pdbx_description
1 polymer ?
#
loop_
_entity_poly.entity_id
_entity_poly.type
_entity_poly.pdbx_seq_one_letter_code
_entity_poly.pdbx_strand_id
1 'polypeptide(L)'
;MLIESIPEAGIKDCLGTSLGLFPISSIDYTSKTLTVSHTTCSPSSQFVSPSLLSAGFPSPPQPNLLLLFNCSHTRHPAASFIRNCTRLHMCRAASEMPYPCLVIKDIGKLDPDFHPKDLSCTSYKRVYRTLSEEDFEGVDFGTRISFDIPDHVPDICNECKKPNGKCGVGLKCICHAEECSKYPLSLKA
;
A
#
# COMPACT_ATOMS: atom_id res chain seq x y z
N MET A 1 -10.96 4.50 -0.99
CA MET A 1 -10.32 3.22 -0.66
C MET A 1 -11.35 2.12 -0.89
N LEU A 2 -11.16 1.27 -1.89
CA LEU A 2 -11.94 0.04 -2.04
C LEU A 2 -11.06 -1.10 -1.52
N ILE A 3 -11.22 -1.41 -0.23
CA ILE A 3 -10.81 -2.72 0.27
C ILE A 3 -11.94 -3.65 -0.11
N GLU A 4 -11.67 -4.56 -1.04
CA GLU A 4 -12.64 -5.57 -1.43
C GLU A 4 -12.43 -6.81 -0.55
N SER A 5 -13.42 -7.12 0.27
CA SER A 5 -13.51 -8.41 0.95
C SER A 5 -14.17 -9.39 -0.02
N ILE A 6 -13.38 -10.25 -0.67
CA ILE A 6 -13.93 -11.30 -1.56
C ILE A 6 -14.45 -12.45 -0.67
N PRO A 7 -15.75 -12.79 -0.72
CA PRO A 7 -16.33 -13.76 0.20
C PRO A 7 -16.28 -15.17 -0.39
N GLU A 8 -15.11 -15.83 -0.40
CA GLU A 8 -15.03 -17.30 -0.44
C GLU A 8 -13.88 -17.82 0.43
N ALA A 9 -14.23 -18.74 1.32
CA ALA A 9 -13.38 -19.60 2.17
C ALA A 9 -11.95 -19.09 2.51
N GLY A 10 -11.82 -18.36 3.62
CA GLY A 10 -10.51 -17.99 4.21
C GLY A 10 -10.05 -16.57 3.87
N ILE A 11 -10.88 -15.58 4.23
CA ILE A 11 -10.78 -14.16 3.88
C ILE A 11 -9.36 -13.61 4.10
N LYS A 12 -8.70 -13.22 3.00
CA LYS A 12 -7.52 -12.35 3.00
C LYS A 12 -7.92 -11.01 2.41
N ASP A 13 -7.85 -9.94 3.20
CA ASP A 13 -8.13 -8.59 2.71
C ASP A 13 -7.17 -8.23 1.57
N CYS A 14 -7.68 -7.54 0.55
CA CYS A 14 -6.91 -7.15 -0.63
C CYS A 14 -7.06 -5.65 -0.92
N LEU A 15 -5.97 -5.04 -1.38
CA LEU A 15 -5.92 -3.68 -1.89
C LEU A 15 -6.13 -3.69 -3.40
N GLY A 16 -7.22 -3.08 -3.86
CA GLY A 16 -7.45 -2.83 -5.28
C GLY A 16 -6.75 -1.57 -5.78
N THR A 17 -5.98 -1.72 -6.84
CA THR A 17 -5.32 -0.61 -7.55
C THR A 17 -5.57 -0.74 -9.06
N SER A 18 -5.23 0.29 -9.84
CA SER A 18 -5.23 0.20 -11.31
C SER A 18 -4.27 -0.86 -11.88
N LEU A 19 -3.31 -1.34 -11.06
CA LEU A 19 -2.37 -2.39 -11.41
C LEU A 19 -2.88 -3.80 -11.05
N GLY A 20 -3.97 -3.91 -10.30
CA GLY A 20 -4.54 -5.17 -9.84
C GLY A 20 -4.80 -5.24 -8.34
N LEU A 21 -5.08 -6.45 -7.86
CA LEU A 21 -5.36 -6.77 -6.45
C LEU A 21 -4.10 -7.23 -5.74
N PHE A 22 -3.82 -6.66 -4.56
CA PHE A 22 -2.65 -7.00 -3.76
C PHE A 22 -3.03 -7.46 -2.35
N PRO A 23 -2.46 -8.56 -1.84
CA PRO A 23 -2.82 -9.08 -0.52
C PRO A 23 -2.33 -8.16 0.61
N ILE A 24 -3.22 -7.86 1.55
CA ILE A 24 -2.92 -7.08 2.76
C ILE A 24 -2.48 -8.05 3.86
N SER A 25 -1.32 -7.82 4.48
CA SER A 25 -0.86 -8.59 5.65
C SER A 25 -1.36 -8.00 6.96
N SER A 26 -1.47 -6.67 7.04
CA SER A 26 -1.89 -5.97 8.25
C SER A 26 -2.43 -4.59 7.96
N ILE A 27 -3.29 -4.11 8.87
CA ILE A 27 -3.85 -2.76 8.86
C ILE A 27 -3.66 -2.20 10.28
N ASP A 28 -3.02 -1.05 10.38
CA ASP A 28 -2.88 -0.27 11.60
C ASP A 28 -3.67 1.03 11.47
N TYR A 29 -4.83 1.05 12.11
CA TYR A 29 -5.73 2.20 12.14
C TYR A 29 -5.18 3.37 12.97
N THR A 30 -4.28 3.11 13.92
CA THR A 30 -3.69 4.16 14.77
C THR A 30 -2.72 5.00 13.97
N SER A 31 -1.83 4.36 13.22
CA SER A 31 -0.89 5.05 12.32
C SER A 31 -1.49 5.35 10.94
N LYS A 32 -2.75 5.00 10.72
CA LYS A 32 -3.47 5.07 9.43
C LYS A 32 -2.62 4.46 8.28
N THR A 33 -2.10 3.25 8.50
CA THR A 33 -1.26 2.55 7.51
C THR A 33 -1.70 1.12 7.27
N LEU A 34 -1.54 0.63 6.05
CA LEU A 34 -1.73 -0.77 5.69
C LEU A 34 -0.42 -1.33 5.14
N THR A 35 -0.17 -2.61 5.37
CA THR A 35 0.98 -3.32 4.82
C THR A 35 0.53 -4.27 3.73
N VAL A 36 1.02 -4.05 2.52
CA VAL A 36 0.85 -4.95 1.39
C VAL A 36 1.94 -6.01 1.44
N SER A 37 1.53 -7.28 1.46
CA SER A 37 2.44 -8.41 1.47
C SER A 37 3.24 -8.45 0.17
N HIS A 38 4.43 -9.05 0.24
CA HIS A 38 5.19 -9.41 -0.93
C HIS A 38 5.58 -10.88 -0.80
N THR A 39 5.61 -11.59 -1.92
CA THR A 39 6.10 -12.97 -1.95
C THR A 39 7.55 -13.01 -1.50
N THR A 40 7.94 -14.13 -0.90
CA THR A 40 9.32 -14.35 -0.53
C THR A 40 10.15 -14.54 -1.80
N CYS A 41 10.94 -13.53 -2.16
CA CYS A 41 11.81 -13.45 -3.34
C CYS A 41 11.05 -13.36 -4.69
N SER A 42 10.85 -12.13 -5.18
CA SER A 42 10.27 -11.92 -6.52
C SER A 42 11.37 -11.72 -7.57
N PRO A 43 11.21 -12.30 -8.77
CA PRO A 43 12.08 -11.99 -9.89
C PRO A 43 11.87 -10.53 -10.31
N SER A 44 12.92 -9.90 -10.85
CA SER A 44 12.85 -8.53 -11.34
C SER A 44 11.78 -8.31 -12.41
N SER A 45 11.36 -9.34 -13.14
CA SER A 45 10.26 -9.25 -14.12
C SER A 45 8.87 -9.03 -13.52
N GLN A 46 8.68 -9.32 -12.23
CA GLN A 46 7.43 -9.11 -11.50
C GLN A 46 7.49 -7.84 -10.65
N PHE A 47 8.39 -6.92 -10.99
CA PHE A 47 8.55 -5.68 -10.24
C PHE A 47 7.32 -4.79 -10.36
N VAL A 48 6.77 -4.42 -9.20
CA VAL A 48 5.75 -3.40 -9.09
C VAL A 48 6.30 -2.27 -8.23
N SER A 49 6.45 -1.09 -8.84
CA SER A 49 6.97 0.10 -8.17
C SER A 49 6.10 0.44 -6.96
N PRO A 50 6.65 0.53 -5.75
CA PRO A 50 5.82 0.82 -4.59
C PRO A 50 5.27 2.24 -4.61
N SER A 51 5.89 3.17 -5.34
CA SER A 51 5.34 4.51 -5.61
C SER A 51 4.05 4.45 -6.44
N LEU A 52 3.94 3.49 -7.36
CA LEU A 52 2.70 3.27 -8.13
C LEU A 52 1.61 2.63 -7.25
N LEU A 53 1.98 1.76 -6.30
CA LEU A 53 1.03 1.18 -5.35
C LEU A 53 0.45 2.22 -4.39
N SER A 54 1.27 3.18 -3.97
CA SER A 54 0.85 4.30 -3.11
C SER A 54 0.40 5.53 -3.90
N ALA A 55 0.19 5.44 -5.22
CA ALA A 55 -0.21 6.59 -6.02
C ALA A 55 -1.58 7.12 -5.55
N GLY A 56 -1.65 8.42 -5.27
CA GLY A 56 -2.86 9.06 -4.73
C GLY A 56 -3.07 8.88 -3.22
N PHE A 57 -2.11 8.24 -2.53
CA PHE A 57 -2.12 8.11 -1.08
C PHE A 57 -1.10 9.05 -0.42
N PRO A 58 -1.32 9.46 0.85
CA PRO A 58 -0.30 10.16 1.63
C PRO A 58 0.98 9.34 1.73
N SER A 59 2.13 10.02 1.86
CA SER A 59 3.39 9.34 2.12
C SER A 59 3.38 8.68 3.51
N PRO A 60 3.89 7.45 3.64
CA PRO A 60 3.98 6.81 4.94
C PRO A 60 4.94 7.54 5.89
N PRO A 61 4.73 7.48 7.22
CA PRO A 61 5.59 8.16 8.20
C PRO A 61 7.06 7.75 8.10
N GLN A 62 7.31 6.51 7.65
CA GLN A 62 8.63 5.96 7.41
C GLN A 62 8.73 5.52 5.96
N PRO A 63 9.86 5.77 5.28
CA PRO A 63 10.02 5.39 3.89
C PRO A 63 10.04 3.86 3.75
N ASN A 64 9.45 3.39 2.66
CA ASN A 64 9.66 2.03 2.18
C ASN A 64 11.07 1.90 1.59
N LEU A 65 11.60 0.69 1.65
CA LEU A 65 12.91 0.32 1.15
C LEU A 65 12.79 -0.75 0.08
N LEU A 66 13.78 -0.79 -0.79
CA LEU A 66 13.91 -1.81 -1.83
C LEU A 66 15.27 -2.49 -1.70
N LEU A 67 15.24 -3.81 -1.57
CA LEU A 67 16.43 -4.65 -1.63
C LEU A 67 16.55 -5.22 -3.04
N LEU A 68 17.72 -5.06 -3.63
CA LEU A 68 18.04 -5.55 -4.97
C LEU A 68 19.19 -6.56 -4.86
N PHE A 69 19.07 -7.70 -5.53
CA PHE A 69 20.03 -8.79 -5.42
C PHE A 69 20.69 -9.09 -6.75
N ASN A 70 21.98 -9.41 -6.68
CA ASN A 70 22.79 -9.87 -7.81
C ASN A 70 22.72 -8.92 -9.02
N CYS A 71 22.95 -7.64 -8.78
CA CYS A 71 22.99 -6.60 -9.80
C CYS A 71 24.41 -6.50 -10.38
N SER A 72 24.54 -6.40 -11.70
CA SER A 72 25.85 -6.24 -12.36
C SER A 72 26.20 -4.78 -12.68
N HIS A 73 25.22 -3.87 -12.71
CA HIS A 73 25.44 -2.44 -12.93
C HIS A 73 25.28 -1.67 -11.63
N THR A 74 26.30 -0.89 -11.25
CA THR A 74 26.28 -0.05 -10.04
C THR A 74 26.14 1.44 -10.33
N ARG A 75 26.16 1.83 -11.61
CA ARG A 75 26.13 3.23 -12.06
C ARG A 75 24.69 3.66 -12.37
N HIS A 76 23.86 3.84 -11.35
CA HIS A 76 22.61 4.60 -11.48
C HIS A 76 22.84 6.04 -11.01
N PRO A 77 22.24 7.06 -11.66
CA PRO A 77 22.28 8.46 -11.20
C PRO A 77 21.80 8.67 -9.75
N ALA A 78 21.08 7.68 -9.20
CA ALA A 78 20.55 7.58 -7.84
C ALA A 78 21.58 7.21 -6.75
N ALA A 79 22.87 7.24 -7.05
CA ALA A 79 23.94 6.63 -6.24
C ALA A 79 24.01 7.06 -4.75
N SER A 80 23.45 8.21 -4.36
CA SER A 80 23.56 8.73 -2.99
C SER A 80 22.78 7.92 -1.94
N PHE A 81 21.72 7.22 -2.34
CA PHE A 81 20.84 6.47 -1.43
C PHE A 81 20.88 4.95 -1.64
N ILE A 82 21.77 4.49 -2.52
CA ILE A 82 22.07 3.07 -2.75
C ILE A 82 23.25 2.68 -1.86
N ARG A 83 23.11 1.65 -1.02
CA ARG A 83 24.20 1.12 -0.20
C ARG A 83 24.31 -0.39 -0.31
N ASN A 84 25.51 -0.93 -0.14
CA ASN A 84 25.70 -2.36 0.03
C ASN A 84 25.05 -2.82 1.34
N CYS A 85 24.42 -4.00 1.32
CA CYS A 85 23.92 -4.64 2.53
C CYS A 85 25.09 -5.19 3.35
N THR A 86 25.26 -4.72 4.58
CA THR A 86 26.33 -5.22 5.47
C THR A 86 25.90 -6.42 6.31
N ARG A 87 24.62 -6.54 6.67
CA ARG A 87 23.99 -7.70 7.35
C ARG A 87 22.48 -7.47 7.41
N LEU A 88 21.71 -8.20 6.62
CA LEU A 88 20.25 -8.27 6.77
C LEU A 88 19.92 -9.67 7.29
N HIS A 89 19.48 -9.77 8.55
CA HIS A 89 19.01 -11.01 9.17
C HIS A 89 17.62 -11.43 8.62
N MET A 90 17.42 -11.36 7.30
CA MET A 90 16.08 -11.31 6.70
C MET A 90 15.79 -12.47 5.76
N CYS A 91 15.99 -13.71 6.21
CA CYS A 91 15.35 -14.89 5.62
C CYS A 91 15.36 -16.04 6.64
N ARG A 92 14.24 -16.33 7.30
CA ARG A 92 14.10 -17.57 8.08
C ARG A 92 14.23 -18.84 7.22
N ALA A 93 14.13 -18.72 5.89
CA ALA A 93 14.30 -19.80 4.92
C ALA A 93 15.64 -19.77 4.15
N ALA A 94 16.54 -18.82 4.45
CA ALA A 94 17.90 -18.80 3.92
C ALA A 94 18.83 -18.46 5.07
N SER A 95 19.19 -19.50 5.83
CA SER A 95 20.43 -19.46 6.61
C SER A 95 21.55 -19.05 5.65
N GLU A 96 22.26 -17.98 5.98
CA GLU A 96 23.53 -17.60 5.38
C GLU A 96 23.58 -17.60 3.84
N MET A 97 23.22 -16.48 3.24
CA MET A 97 23.61 -16.24 1.85
C MET A 97 24.29 -14.88 1.72
N PRO A 98 25.62 -14.84 1.46
CA PRO A 98 26.38 -13.62 1.26
C PRO A 98 26.15 -13.11 -0.18
N TYR A 99 24.90 -12.93 -0.58
CA TYR A 99 24.65 -12.34 -1.90
C TYR A 99 24.94 -10.84 -1.84
N PRO A 100 25.70 -10.30 -2.81
CA PRO A 100 25.80 -8.86 -2.95
C PRO A 100 24.39 -8.31 -3.17
N CYS A 101 23.94 -7.50 -2.22
CA CYS A 101 22.69 -6.76 -2.36
C CYS A 101 22.89 -5.27 -2.19
N LEU A 102 22.05 -4.54 -2.91
CA LEU A 102 21.93 -3.10 -2.88
C LEU A 102 20.64 -2.73 -2.15
N VAL A 103 20.72 -1.78 -1.23
CA VAL A 103 19.59 -1.23 -0.49
C VAL A 103 19.30 0.16 -1.01
N ILE A 104 18.07 0.40 -1.43
CA ILE A 104 17.51 1.73 -1.64
C ILE A 104 16.70 2.10 -0.41
N LYS A 105 17.14 3.12 0.32
CA LYS A 105 16.58 3.50 1.63
C LYS A 105 15.30 4.32 1.55
N ASP A 106 15.06 4.98 0.42
CA ASP A 106 13.96 5.90 0.26
C ASP A 106 13.47 5.82 -1.18
N ILE A 107 12.50 4.93 -1.41
CA ILE A 107 11.94 4.72 -2.74
C ILE A 107 11.19 5.95 -3.27
N GLY A 108 10.78 6.88 -2.40
CA GLY A 108 10.11 8.12 -2.81
C GLY A 108 11.03 9.05 -3.61
N LYS A 109 12.34 8.80 -3.53
CA LYS A 109 13.38 9.53 -4.29
C LYS A 109 13.86 8.80 -5.53
N LEU A 110 13.35 7.59 -5.78
CA LEU A 110 13.59 6.90 -7.05
C LEU A 110 12.78 7.57 -8.15
N ASP A 111 13.32 7.51 -9.36
CA ASP A 111 12.55 7.79 -10.56
C ASP A 111 11.28 6.90 -10.57
N PRO A 112 10.08 7.46 -10.81
CA PRO A 112 8.86 6.67 -10.93
C PRO A 112 8.96 5.52 -11.95
N ASP A 113 9.77 5.70 -12.99
CA ASP A 113 10.00 4.74 -14.07
C ASP A 113 11.14 3.74 -13.77
N PHE A 114 11.75 3.83 -12.59
CA PHE A 114 12.83 2.93 -12.17
C PHE A 114 12.39 1.47 -12.21
N HIS A 115 13.24 0.61 -12.78
CA HIS A 115 13.05 -0.83 -12.76
C HIS A 115 14.35 -1.56 -12.33
N PRO A 116 14.29 -2.61 -11.48
CA PRO A 116 15.47 -3.38 -11.08
C PRO A 116 16.31 -3.95 -12.23
N LYS A 117 15.71 -4.15 -13.41
CA LYS A 117 16.40 -4.61 -14.62
C LYS A 117 17.35 -3.57 -15.20
N ASP A 118 17.14 -2.29 -14.93
CA ASP A 118 18.02 -1.20 -15.36
C ASP A 118 19.41 -1.35 -14.72
N LEU A 119 19.44 -1.96 -13.53
CA LEU A 119 20.66 -2.35 -12.82
C LEU A 119 21.09 -3.80 -13.07
N SER A 120 20.37 -4.51 -13.95
CA SER A 120 20.56 -5.94 -14.25
C SER A 120 20.52 -6.83 -13.01
N CYS A 121 19.62 -6.50 -12.07
CA CYS A 121 19.38 -7.32 -10.88
C CYS A 121 18.52 -8.55 -11.23
N THR A 122 18.78 -9.68 -10.58
CA THR A 122 17.97 -10.91 -10.82
C THR A 122 16.69 -10.94 -10.01
N SER A 123 16.71 -10.37 -8.79
CA SER A 123 15.57 -10.38 -7.90
C SER A 123 15.53 -9.13 -7.01
N TYR A 124 14.35 -8.88 -6.46
CA TYR A 124 14.12 -7.78 -5.54
C TYR A 124 13.23 -8.19 -4.36
N LYS A 125 13.27 -7.40 -3.29
CA LYS A 125 12.33 -7.48 -2.17
C LYS A 125 11.92 -6.09 -1.70
N ARG A 126 10.63 -5.95 -1.44
CA ARG A 126 10.07 -4.76 -0.76
C ARG A 126 10.16 -4.98 0.74
N VAL A 127 10.76 -4.02 1.44
CA VAL A 127 10.84 -4.04 2.90
C VAL A 127 10.49 -2.67 3.45
N TYR A 128 10.02 -2.62 4.69
CA TYR A 128 9.75 -1.39 5.41
C TYR A 128 10.44 -1.43 6.77
N ARG A 129 10.79 -0.26 7.30
CA ARG A 129 11.37 -0.14 8.65
C ARG A 129 10.28 -0.33 9.70
N THR A 130 10.60 -1.06 10.75
CA THR A 130 9.73 -1.25 11.91
C THR A 130 10.12 -0.35 13.08
N LEU A 131 11.39 0.06 13.19
CA LEU A 131 11.93 0.90 14.27
C LEU A 131 12.86 2.02 13.74
N SER A 132 13.07 3.04 14.58
CA SER A 132 13.85 4.26 14.29
C SER A 132 15.36 4.13 14.44
N GLU A 133 15.89 2.97 14.85
CA GLU A 133 17.32 2.83 15.12
C GLU A 133 18.15 2.51 13.87
N GLU A 134 19.44 2.86 13.97
CA GLU A 134 20.37 3.03 12.86
C GLU A 134 20.85 1.70 12.24
N ASP A 135 20.59 0.58 12.92
CA ASP A 135 20.96 -0.76 12.50
C ASP A 135 19.79 -1.53 11.88
N PHE A 136 20.08 -2.28 10.82
CA PHE A 136 19.11 -3.07 10.05
C PHE A 136 18.51 -4.27 10.82
N GLU A 137 18.45 -4.21 12.15
CA GLU A 137 17.79 -5.19 13.01
C GLU A 137 16.25 -5.03 13.02
N GLY A 138 15.71 -3.97 12.42
CA GLY A 138 14.27 -3.66 12.42
C GLY A 138 13.67 -3.43 11.03
N VAL A 139 13.76 -4.42 10.14
CA VAL A 139 13.12 -4.36 8.80
C VAL A 139 12.21 -5.58 8.62
N ASP A 140 11.02 -5.34 8.08
CA ASP A 140 10.00 -6.35 7.77
C ASP A 140 9.65 -6.35 6.28
N PHE A 141 9.00 -7.42 5.81
CA PHE A 141 8.63 -7.58 4.41
C PHE A 141 7.33 -6.91 4.06
N GLY A 142 7.33 -6.17 2.96
CA GLY A 142 6.13 -5.60 2.38
C GLY A 142 6.31 -4.15 1.97
N THR A 143 5.19 -3.52 1.71
CA THR A 143 5.10 -2.09 1.40
C THR A 143 4.04 -1.47 2.29
N ARG A 144 4.45 -0.47 3.07
CA ARG A 144 3.54 0.33 3.89
C ARG A 144 2.92 1.43 3.04
N ILE A 145 1.61 1.47 3.02
CA ILE A 145 0.82 2.51 2.34
C ILE A 145 0.05 3.25 3.42
N SER A 146 0.22 4.56 3.48
CA SER A 146 -0.62 5.38 4.34
C SER A 146 -1.98 5.58 3.68
N PHE A 147 -3.02 5.60 4.49
CA PHE A 147 -4.34 6.00 4.05
C PHE A 147 -4.82 7.15 4.93
N ASP A 148 -5.79 7.88 4.44
CA ASP A 148 -6.57 8.75 5.30
C ASP A 148 -8.00 8.22 5.33
N ILE A 149 -8.50 7.98 6.54
CA ILE A 149 -9.92 7.82 6.75
C ILE A 149 -10.40 9.25 6.93
N PRO A 150 -11.23 9.81 6.02
CA PRO A 150 -11.78 11.12 6.25
C PRO A 150 -12.44 11.10 7.63
N ASP A 151 -11.96 11.95 8.56
CA ASP A 151 -12.44 12.02 9.95
C ASP A 151 -13.92 12.46 10.04
N HIS A 152 -14.54 12.63 8.87
CA HIS A 152 -15.92 12.94 8.59
C HIS A 152 -16.29 12.12 7.35
N VAL A 153 -16.99 11.00 7.54
CA VAL A 153 -17.91 10.55 6.48
C VAL A 153 -18.82 11.75 6.25
N PRO A 154 -18.83 12.37 5.05
CA PRO A 154 -19.69 13.52 4.80
C PRO A 154 -21.09 13.09 5.20
N ASP A 155 -21.74 13.83 6.11
CA ASP A 155 -23.12 13.54 6.47
C ASP A 155 -23.91 13.54 5.16
N ILE A 156 -24.29 12.35 4.71
CA ILE A 156 -24.99 12.13 3.44
C ILE A 156 -26.32 12.86 3.42
N CYS A 157 -26.79 13.32 4.58
CA CYS A 157 -27.99 14.10 4.77
C CYS A 157 -27.78 15.61 4.80
N ASN A 158 -26.54 16.12 4.74
CA ASN A 158 -26.28 17.57 4.75
C ASN A 158 -26.96 18.31 3.59
N GLU A 159 -26.97 17.72 2.40
CA GLU A 159 -27.69 18.29 1.25
C GLU A 159 -29.22 18.20 1.42
N CYS A 160 -29.74 17.23 2.17
CA CYS A 160 -31.17 17.11 2.46
C CYS A 160 -31.67 18.10 3.52
N LYS A 161 -30.76 18.60 4.37
CA LYS A 161 -31.06 19.60 5.41
C LYS A 161 -31.05 21.05 4.90
N LYS A 162 -30.47 21.32 3.73
CA LYS A 162 -30.39 22.69 3.17
C LYS A 162 -31.73 23.11 2.54
N PRO A 163 -32.21 24.35 2.75
CA PRO A 163 -33.49 24.83 2.21
C PRO A 163 -33.57 24.82 0.67
N ASN A 164 -32.42 24.86 -0.03
CA ASN A 164 -32.31 24.71 -1.49
C ASN A 164 -31.37 23.56 -1.89
N GLY A 165 -31.19 22.57 -1.01
CA GLY A 165 -30.28 21.46 -1.26
C GLY A 165 -30.82 20.47 -2.27
N LYS A 166 -29.94 19.90 -3.09
CA LYS A 166 -30.31 18.88 -4.08
C LYS A 166 -30.33 17.50 -3.42
N CYS A 167 -31.48 17.12 -2.88
CA CYS A 167 -31.68 15.82 -2.24
C CYS A 167 -32.57 14.91 -3.09
N GLY A 168 -32.01 13.79 -3.56
CA GLY A 168 -32.77 12.77 -4.30
C GLY A 168 -33.77 12.05 -3.39
N VAL A 169 -34.89 11.58 -3.95
CA VAL A 169 -36.02 11.02 -3.19
C VAL A 169 -35.62 9.82 -2.31
N GLY A 170 -34.78 8.92 -2.83
CA GLY A 170 -34.28 7.77 -2.06
C GLY A 170 -33.40 8.19 -0.87
N LEU A 171 -32.49 9.14 -1.08
CA LEU A 171 -31.64 9.69 -0.02
C LEU A 171 -32.46 10.47 1.01
N LYS A 172 -33.51 11.17 0.55
CA LYS A 172 -34.46 11.86 1.42
C LYS A 172 -35.12 10.91 2.40
N CYS A 173 -35.49 9.70 1.98
CA CYS A 173 -36.08 8.70 2.88
C CYS A 173 -35.08 8.09 3.87
N ILE A 174 -33.81 7.98 3.50
CA ILE A 174 -32.75 7.56 4.42
C ILE A 174 -32.51 8.65 5.49
N CYS A 175 -32.58 9.92 5.09
CA CYS A 175 -32.28 11.07 5.94
C CYS A 175 -33.47 11.63 6.74
N HIS A 176 -34.71 11.41 6.26
CA HIS A 176 -35.97 11.90 6.82
C HIS A 176 -37.02 10.77 6.78
N ALA A 177 -36.74 9.66 7.46
CA ALA A 177 -37.58 8.46 7.43
C ALA A 177 -39.06 8.75 7.80
N GLU A 178 -39.29 9.69 8.72
CA GLU A 178 -40.62 10.12 9.15
C GLU A 178 -41.45 10.73 8.00
N GLU A 179 -40.82 11.46 7.09
CA GLU A 179 -41.47 12.07 5.92
C GLU A 179 -41.84 11.04 4.84
N CYS A 180 -41.16 9.89 4.83
CA CYS A 180 -41.40 8.83 3.86
C CYS A 180 -42.41 7.77 4.31
N SER A 181 -42.89 7.84 5.56
CA SER A 181 -44.00 7.00 6.05
C SER A 181 -45.31 7.18 5.27
N LYS A 182 -45.41 8.19 4.40
CA LYS A 182 -46.59 8.49 3.58
C LYS A 182 -46.55 7.93 2.15
N TYR A 183 -45.44 7.30 1.73
CA TYR A 183 -45.36 6.63 0.43
C TYR A 183 -44.69 5.27 0.59
N PRO A 184 -45.46 4.16 0.55
CA PRO A 184 -44.87 2.83 0.56
C PRO A 184 -44.06 2.64 -0.73
N LEU A 185 -42.75 2.86 -0.65
CA LEU A 185 -41.82 2.46 -1.69
C LEU A 185 -41.80 0.93 -1.69
N SER A 186 -42.56 0.31 -2.60
CA SER A 186 -42.34 -1.06 -3.03
C SER A 186 -40.95 -1.16 -3.69
N LEU A 187 -39.92 -1.36 -2.87
CA LEU A 187 -38.67 -1.93 -3.31
C LEU A 187 -38.94 -3.40 -3.63
N LYS A 188 -39.14 -3.73 -4.91
CA LYS A 188 -38.96 -5.09 -5.39
C LYS A 188 -37.46 -5.39 -5.34
N ALA A 189 -37.11 -6.36 -4.49
CA ALA A 189 -35.84 -7.06 -4.51
C ALA A 189 -35.65 -7.82 -5.83
#